data_AF-A0A2T7Q9K2-F1
#
_entry.id   AF-A0A2T7Q9K2-F1
#
_cell.length_a   1.000
_cell.length_b   1.000
_cell.length_c   1.000
_cell.angle_alpha   90.00
_cell.angle_beta   90.00
_cell.angle_gamma   90.00
#
_symmetry.space_group_name_H-M   'P 1'
#
loop_
_entity.id
_entity.type
_entity.pdbx_description
1 polymer ?
#
loop_
_entity_poly.entity_id
_entity_poly.type
_entity_poly.pdbx_seq_one_letter_code
_entity_poly.pdbx_strand_id
1 'polypeptide(L)' 'MNTTSIRQQLHNYLEVADDKKLKAIYVMVEDDLKEISVAYTNEFKAELNRRVEYYLSGGKMVTPAEMNKRLKAVRKKRK' A
#
# COMPACT_ATOMS: atom_id res chain seq x y z
N MET A 1 -28.10 4.40 -12.86
CA MET A 1 -27.21 5.52 -12.47
C MET A 1 -25.80 5.16 -12.92
N ASN A 2 -25.15 5.96 -13.77
CA ASN A 2 -23.80 5.67 -14.27
C ASN A 2 -22.76 6.19 -13.27
N THR A 3 -21.86 5.34 -12.80
CA THR A 3 -20.81 5.69 -11.82
C THR A 3 -19.88 6.80 -12.31
N THR A 4 -19.63 6.91 -13.61
CA THR A 4 -18.87 8.03 -14.21
C THR A 4 -19.60 9.36 -14.01
N SER A 5 -20.92 9.38 -14.20
CA SER A 5 -21.74 10.58 -13.99
C SER A 5 -21.78 10.98 -12.52
N ILE A 6 -21.86 10.01 -11.60
CA ILE A 6 -21.84 10.26 -10.16
C ILE A 6 -20.50 10.87 -9.74
N ARG A 7 -19.38 10.32 -10.24
CA ARG A 7 -18.03 10.80 -9.96
C ARG A 7 -17.85 12.26 -10.41
N GLN A 8 -18.30 12.59 -11.61
CA GLN A 8 -18.20 13.96 -12.12
C GLN A 8 -19.02 14.95 -11.28
N GLN A 9 -20.23 14.56 -10.88
CA GLN A 9 -21.09 15.41 -10.04
C GLN A 9 -20.49 15.66 -8.65
N LEU A 10 -19.92 14.63 -8.03
CA LEU A 10 -19.22 14.77 -6.75
C LEU A 10 -18.01 15.69 -6.86
N HIS A 11 -17.19 15.55 -7.92
CA HIS A 11 -16.07 16.47 -8.18
C HIS A 11 -16.55 17.91 -8.30
N ASN A 12 -17.53 18.18 -9.16
CA ASN A 12 -18.04 19.55 -9.36
C ASN A 12 -18.63 20.15 -8.08
N TYR A 13 -19.27 19.33 -7.24
CA TYR A 13 -19.81 19.79 -5.97
C TYR A 13 -18.72 20.16 -4.96
N LEU A 14 -17.64 19.38 -4.89
CA LEU A 14 -16.51 19.64 -3.99
C LEU A 14 -15.81 20.97 -4.32
N GLU A 15 -15.76 21.38 -5.60
CA GLU A 15 -15.17 22.66 -6.02
C GLU A 15 -15.91 23.91 -5.49
N VAL A 16 -17.22 23.78 -5.19
CA VAL A 16 -18.07 24.92 -4.79
C VAL A 16 -18.63 24.79 -3.37
N ALA A 17 -18.34 23.68 -2.69
CA ALA A 17 -18.83 23.42 -1.36
C ALA A 17 -18.16 24.35 -0.33
N ASP A 18 -18.96 24.91 0.57
CA ASP A 18 -18.44 25.67 1.71
C ASP A 18 -17.69 24.76 2.72
N ASP A 19 -16.86 25.38 3.55
CA ASP A 19 -16.05 24.69 4.56
C ASP A 19 -16.87 23.77 5.48
N LYS A 20 -18.11 24.13 5.80
CA LYS A 20 -18.98 23.35 6.68
C LYS A 20 -19.39 22.04 6.00
N LYS A 21 -19.77 22.12 4.73
CA LYS A 21 -20.12 20.94 3.91
C LYS A 21 -18.88 20.09 3.63
N LEU A 22 -17.74 20.70 3.30
CA LEU A 22 -16.49 19.98 3.08
C LEU A 22 -16.08 19.18 4.33
N LYS A 23 -16.14 19.78 5.52
CA LYS A 23 -15.87 19.09 6.78
C LYS A 23 -16.82 17.92 7.04
N ALA A 24 -18.12 18.09 6.78
CA ALA A 24 -19.09 17.02 6.94
C ALA A 24 -18.80 15.84 6.00
N ILE A 25 -18.49 16.11 4.73
CA ILE A 25 -18.11 15.09 3.75
C ILE A 25 -16.83 14.39 4.20
N TYR A 26 -15.80 15.15 4.60
CA TYR A 26 -14.53 14.61 5.09
C TYR A 26 -14.75 13.64 6.25
N VAL A 27 -15.54 14.00 7.25
CA VAL A 27 -15.86 13.11 8.40
C VAL A 27 -16.52 11.81 7.95
N MET A 28 -17.36 11.84 6.90
CA MET A 28 -18.03 10.63 6.40
C MET A 28 -17.07 9.65 5.70
N VAL A 29 -15.94 10.13 5.17
CA VAL A 29 -14.99 9.31 4.39
C VAL A 29 -13.59 9.28 5.00
N GLU A 30 -13.40 9.84 6.20
CA GLU A 30 -12.09 10.06 6.78
C GLU A 30 -11.32 8.75 6.97
N ASP A 31 -12.00 7.70 7.44
CA ASP A 31 -11.38 6.40 7.66
C ASP A 31 -10.98 5.73 6.33
N ASP A 32 -11.84 5.82 5.30
CA ASP A 32 -11.52 5.33 3.95
C ASP A 32 -10.31 6.08 3.35
N LEU A 33 -10.23 7.40 3.56
CA LEU A 33 -9.10 8.22 3.12
C LEU A 33 -7.81 7.84 3.87
N LYS A 34 -7.89 7.55 5.17
CA LYS A 34 -6.75 7.08 5.96
C LYS A 34 -6.27 5.71 5.48
N GLU A 35 -7.17 4.80 5.12
CA GLU A 35 -6.82 3.49 4.55
C GLU A 35 -6.14 3.62 3.17
N ILE A 36 -6.62 4.52 2.32
CA ILE A 36 -5.96 4.86 1.04
C ILE A 36 -4.56 5.45 1.30
N SER A 37 -4.40 6.19 2.40
CA SER A 37 -3.15 6.89 2.76
C SER A 37 -2.07 5.99 3.38
N VAL A 38 -2.32 4.70 3.62
CA VAL A 38 -1.28 3.74 4.01
C VAL A 38 -0.41 3.40 2.79
N ALA A 39 0.15 4.42 2.17
CA ALA A 39 1.16 4.30 1.15
C ALA A 39 2.41 3.73 1.81
N TYR A 40 2.95 2.68 1.21
CA TYR A 40 4.26 2.17 1.60
C TYR A 40 5.29 3.29 1.60
N THR A 41 6.13 3.31 2.65
CA THR A 41 7.24 4.27 2.73
C THR A 41 8.17 4.10 1.53
N ASN A 42 8.93 5.14 1.20
CA ASN A 42 9.84 5.10 0.06
C ASN A 42 10.91 4.03 0.24
N GLU A 43 11.36 3.80 1.48
CA GLU A 43 12.32 2.75 1.83
C GLU A 43 11.74 1.36 1.56
N PHE A 44 10.48 1.14 1.95
CA PHE A 44 9.82 -0.14 1.72
C PHE A 44 9.58 -0.38 0.22
N LYS A 45 9.14 0.66 -0.53
CA LYS A 45 9.04 0.60 -1.99
C LYS A 45 10.38 0.27 -2.66
N ALA A 46 11.48 0.87 -2.21
CA ALA A 46 12.81 0.60 -2.73
C ALA A 46 13.25 -0.85 -2.49
N GLU A 47 12.98 -1.41 -1.31
CA GLU A 47 13.26 -2.83 -1.02
C GLU A 47 12.39 -3.76 -1.87
N LEU A 48 11.12 -3.42 -2.11
CA LEU A 48 10.26 -4.20 -3.03
C LEU A 48 10.81 -4.18 -4.45
N ASN A 49 11.21 -3.01 -4.98
CA ASN A 49 11.81 -2.90 -6.31
C ASN A 49 13.10 -3.73 -6.41
N ARG A 50 13.98 -3.61 -5.41
CA ARG A 50 15.21 -4.41 -5.33
C ARG A 50 14.94 -5.92 -5.36
N ARG A 51 13.90 -6.39 -4.66
CA ARG A 51 13.50 -7.81 -4.68
C ARG A 51 13.00 -8.26 -6.04
N VAL A 52 12.22 -7.41 -6.72
CA VAL A 52 11.76 -7.69 -8.09
C VAL A 52 12.95 -7.78 -9.04
N GLU A 53 13.85 -6.81 -9.01
CA GLU A 53 15.08 -6.81 -9.82
C GLU A 53 15.93 -8.05 -9.57
N TYR A 54 16.15 -8.43 -8.30
CA TYR A 54 16.87 -9.65 -7.95
C TYR A 54 16.25 -10.89 -8.60
N TYR A 55 14.93 -11.00 -8.60
CA TYR A 55 14.25 -12.14 -9.21
C TYR A 55 14.35 -12.13 -10.73
N LEU A 56 14.16 -10.96 -11.35
CA LEU A 56 14.29 -10.80 -12.80
C LEU A 56 15.72 -11.06 -13.29
N SER A 57 16.73 -10.77 -12.47
CA SER A 57 18.13 -11.06 -12.76
C SER A 57 18.54 -12.52 -12.48
N GLY A 58 17.58 -13.43 -12.29
CA GLY A 58 17.84 -14.87 -12.07
C GLY A 58 18.02 -15.28 -10.60
N GLY A 59 17.76 -14.36 -9.66
CA GLY A 59 17.70 -14.66 -8.25
C GLY A 59 16.56 -15.63 -7.91
N LYS A 60 16.71 -16.38 -6.81
CA LYS A 60 15.75 -17.42 -6.43
C LYS A 60 14.91 -16.96 -5.24
N MET A 61 13.59 -17.02 -5.41
CA MET A 61 12.69 -17.01 -4.26
C MET A 61 12.89 -18.29 -3.44
N VAL A 62 12.57 -18.21 -2.15
CA VAL A 62 12.70 -19.35 -1.25
C VAL A 62 11.38 -19.60 -0.57
N THR A 63 11.05 -20.88 -0.44
CA THR A 63 9.88 -21.31 0.31
C THR A 63 10.07 -21.06 1.81
N PRO A 64 8.99 -20.98 2.58
CA PRO A 64 9.07 -20.91 4.04
C PRO A 64 9.89 -22.06 4.66
N ALA A 65 9.78 -23.27 4.09
CA ALA A 65 10.54 -24.44 4.55
C ALA A 65 12.06 -24.26 4.36
N GLU A 66 12.49 -23.76 3.20
CA GLU A 66 13.89 -23.47 2.92
C GLU A 66 14.43 -22.33 3.80
N MET A 67 13.63 -21.29 4.02
CA MET A 67 14.00 -20.21 4.94
C MET A 67 14.17 -20.75 6.36
N ASN A 68 13.24 -21.58 6.84
CA ASN A 68 13.35 -22.22 8.16
C ASN A 68 14.62 -23.06 8.29
N LYS A 69 15.02 -23.80 7.24
CA LYS A 69 16.28 -24.55 7.21
C LYS A 69 17.50 -23.62 7.32
N ARG A 70 17.50 -22.50 6.60
CA ARG A 70 18.57 -21.48 6.66
C ARG A 70 18.69 -20.89 8.07
N LEU A 71 17.58 -20.50 8.68
CA LEU A 71 17.55 -19.94 10.04
C LEU A 71 18.10 -20.92 11.08
N LYS A 72 17.71 -22.20 11.00
CA LYS A 72 18.24 -23.25 11.88
C LYS A 72 19.76 -23.42 11.74
N ALA A 73 20.27 -23.41 10.52
CA ALA A 73 21.71 -23.53 10.26
C ALA A 73 22.51 -22.36 10.84
N VAL A 74 22.02 -21.13 10.71
CA VAL A 74 22.65 -19.93 11.30
C VAL A 74 22.66 -20.02 12.83
N ARG A 75 21.55 -20.44 13.45
CA ARG A 75 21.46 -20.58 14.91
C ARG A 75 22.44 -21.63 15.47
N LYS A 76 22.65 -22.74 14.74
CA LYS A 76 23.60 -23.78 15.14
C LYS A 76 25.06 -23.30 15.08
N LYS A 77 25.41 -22.42 14.14
CA LYS A 77 26.77 -21.83 14.03
C LYS A 77 27.09 -20.79 15.10
N ARG A 78 26.07 -20.28 15.80
CA ARG A 78 26.23 -19.28 16.89
C ARG A 78 26.35 -19.92 18.28
N LYS A 79 26.23 -21.25 18.37
CA LYS A 79 26.51 -22.05 19.57
C LYS A 79 27.85 -22.74 19.40
#